data_AF-A0A3G1I3K8-F1
#
_entry.id   AF-A0A3G1I3K8-F1
#
_cell.length_a   1.000
_cell.length_b   1.000
_cell.length_c   1.000
_cell.angle_alpha   90.00
_cell.angle_beta   90.00
_cell.angle_gamma   90.00
#
_symmetry.space_group_name_H-M   'P 1'
#
loop_
_entity.id
_entity.type
_entity.pdbx_description
1 polymer ?
#
loop_
_entity_poly.entity_id
_entity_poly.type
_entity_poly.pdbx_seq_one_letter_code
_entity_poly.pdbx_strand_id
1 'polypeptide(L)'
;VLENGTCKLIQQIDTICPTGFFEEGSRCVQYLPANKICPPGFNLFGQQCMAPESAELESSCPPNSIYENGKCKVIKSIDMVCPPGYTDSGDDCVLYVAPAKECPPNFTLQGLQCVQTNTAPTQP
;
A
#
# COMPACT_ATOMS: atom_id res chain seq x y z
N VAL A 1 8.53 -39.97 14.23
CA VAL A 1 7.47 -40.52 15.10
C VAL A 1 6.89 -41.75 14.41
N LEU A 2 6.90 -42.91 15.06
CA LEU A 2 6.25 -44.11 14.55
C LEU A 2 4.76 -44.05 14.93
N GLU A 3 3.87 -44.06 13.95
CA GLU A 3 2.43 -43.97 14.19
C GLU A 3 1.71 -44.94 13.25
N ASN A 4 0.99 -45.92 13.79
CA ASN A 4 0.28 -46.99 13.03
C ASN A 4 1.16 -47.69 11.98
N GLY A 5 2.37 -48.11 12.33
CA GLY A 5 3.28 -48.81 11.40
C GLY A 5 3.83 -47.92 10.27
N THR A 6 3.70 -46.60 10.38
CA THR A 6 4.27 -45.64 9.43
C THR A 6 5.26 -44.74 10.16
N CYS A 7 6.46 -44.57 9.59
CA CYS A 7 7.42 -43.59 10.08
C CYS A 7 7.04 -42.19 9.56
N LYS A 8 6.65 -41.30 10.46
CA LYS A 8 6.42 -39.88 10.17
C LYS A 8 7.64 -39.05 10.56
N LEU A 9 8.25 -38.37 9.61
CA LEU A 9 9.21 -37.29 9.84
C LEU A 9 8.43 -35.98 9.94
N ILE A 10 8.49 -35.33 11.10
CA ILE A 10 7.82 -34.05 11.35
C ILE A 10 8.90 -32.97 11.34
N GLN A 11 8.78 -32.01 10.42
CA GLN A 11 9.62 -30.83 10.37
C GLN A 11 8.81 -29.64 10.86
N GLN A 12 9.34 -28.91 11.84
CA GLN A 12 8.75 -27.68 12.37
C GLN A 12 9.71 -26.53 12.09
N ILE A 13 9.20 -25.45 11.53
CA ILE A 13 9.96 -24.22 11.27
C ILE A 13 9.12 -23.00 11.61
N ASP A 14 9.77 -21.87 11.80
CA ASP A 14 9.08 -20.61 12.07
C ASP A 14 8.43 -20.06 10.80
N THR A 15 7.38 -19.26 11.01
CA THR A 15 6.75 -18.49 9.94
C THR A 15 7.71 -17.44 9.38
N ILE A 16 7.66 -17.22 8.08
CA ILE A 16 8.53 -16.27 7.37
C ILE A 16 7.74 -15.05 6.90
N CYS A 17 8.44 -13.97 6.55
CA CYS A 17 7.80 -12.87 5.85
C CYS A 17 7.53 -13.23 4.38
N PRO A 18 6.36 -12.80 3.83
CA PRO A 18 6.09 -12.99 2.41
C PRO A 18 7.16 -12.31 1.55
N THR A 19 7.26 -12.74 0.30
CA THR A 19 8.24 -12.18 -0.64
C THR A 19 8.06 -10.66 -0.79
N GLY A 20 9.15 -9.91 -0.65
CA GLY A 20 9.16 -8.45 -0.76
C GLY A 20 8.98 -7.70 0.57
N PHE A 21 8.74 -8.41 1.68
CA PHE A 21 8.65 -7.85 3.02
C PHE A 21 9.90 -8.18 3.83
N PHE A 22 10.30 -7.26 4.71
CA PHE A 22 11.41 -7.46 5.65
C PHE A 22 10.90 -7.66 7.08
N GLU A 23 11.71 -8.33 7.88
CA GLU A 23 11.38 -8.61 9.28
C GLU A 23 11.77 -7.42 10.17
N GLU A 24 10.81 -6.89 10.91
CA GLU A 24 10.99 -5.88 11.94
C GLU A 24 10.45 -6.45 13.25
N GLY A 25 11.34 -7.06 14.04
CA GLY A 25 10.97 -7.83 15.22
C GLY A 25 10.10 -9.04 14.86
N SER A 26 8.90 -9.12 15.41
CA SER A 26 7.95 -10.21 15.10
C SER A 26 7.01 -9.89 13.93
N ARG A 27 7.17 -8.74 13.26
CA ARG A 27 6.27 -8.26 12.21
C ARG A 27 6.97 -8.25 10.87
N CYS A 28 6.19 -8.45 9.80
CA CYS A 28 6.63 -8.19 8.45
C CYS A 28 6.20 -6.79 8.05
N VAL A 29 7.09 -6.08 7.37
CA VAL A 29 6.86 -4.70 6.99
C VAL A 29 7.42 -4.42 5.60
N GLN A 30 6.79 -3.48 4.90
CA GLN A 30 7.26 -2.90 3.66
C GLN A 30 6.86 -1.43 3.61
N TYR A 31 7.80 -0.58 3.17
CA TYR A 31 7.57 0.84 2.88
C TYR A 31 7.58 1.01 1.36
N LEU A 32 6.48 1.52 0.82
CA LEU A 32 6.35 1.79 -0.62
C LEU A 32 6.35 3.31 -0.82
N PRO A 33 7.39 3.88 -1.46
CA PRO A 33 7.43 5.30 -1.75
C PRO A 33 6.51 5.65 -2.93
N ALA A 34 5.92 6.84 -2.90
CA ALA A 34 5.21 7.43 -4.02
C ALA A 34 5.44 8.94 -4.05
N ASN A 35 5.40 9.49 -5.27
CA ASN A 35 5.43 10.94 -5.46
C ASN A 35 4.08 11.55 -5.08
N LYS A 36 4.11 12.79 -4.61
CA LYS A 36 2.90 13.62 -4.52
C LYS A 36 2.30 13.82 -5.91
N ILE A 37 0.97 13.90 -5.98
CA ILE A 37 0.22 14.03 -7.22
C ILE A 37 -0.75 15.19 -7.14
N CYS A 38 -1.17 15.69 -8.31
CA CYS A 38 -2.32 16.58 -8.37
C CYS A 38 -3.61 15.78 -8.20
N PRO A 39 -4.56 16.26 -7.38
CA PRO A 39 -5.83 15.58 -7.23
C PRO A 39 -6.64 15.64 -8.54
N PRO A 40 -7.64 14.75 -8.70
CA PRO A 40 -8.45 14.70 -9.91
C PRO A 40 -9.03 16.08 -10.27
N GLY A 41 -8.89 16.47 -11.54
CA GLY A 41 -9.35 17.77 -12.05
C GLY A 41 -8.29 18.87 -12.04
N PHE A 42 -7.10 18.65 -11.46
CA PHE A 42 -5.99 19.59 -11.45
C PHE A 42 -4.82 19.12 -12.31
N ASN A 43 -4.08 20.07 -12.87
CA ASN A 43 -2.87 19.82 -13.64
C ASN A 43 -1.66 20.41 -12.92
N LEU A 44 -0.50 19.77 -13.07
CA LEU A 44 0.74 20.24 -12.48
C LEU A 44 1.30 21.42 -13.28
N PHE A 45 1.49 22.56 -12.61
CA PHE A 45 2.15 23.75 -13.15
C PHE A 45 3.25 24.18 -12.18
N GLY A 46 4.50 23.87 -12.53
CA GLY A 46 5.64 24.07 -11.63
C GLY A 46 5.59 23.09 -10.45
N GLN A 47 5.39 23.62 -9.23
CA GLN A 47 5.25 22.84 -7.99
C GLN A 47 3.84 22.92 -7.39
N GLN A 48 2.87 23.47 -8.13
CA GLN A 48 1.48 23.61 -7.69
C GLN A 48 0.52 22.98 -8.68
N CYS A 49 -0.60 22.51 -8.14
CA CYS A 49 -1.70 21.94 -8.90
C CYS A 49 -2.72 23.02 -9.21
N MET A 50 -2.98 23.26 -10.49
CA MET A 50 -3.89 24.32 -10.91
C MET A 50 -5.06 23.77 -11.73
N ALA A 51 -6.24 24.32 -11.50
CA ALA A 51 -7.45 24.04 -12.27
C ALA A 51 -8.32 25.31 -12.41
N PRO A 52 -9.00 25.50 -13.55
CA PRO A 52 -10.02 26.53 -13.67
C PRO A 52 -11.25 26.13 -12.84
N GLU A 53 -11.62 26.96 -11.88
CA GLU A 53 -12.85 26.87 -11.08
C GLU A 53 -13.82 27.95 -11.58
N SER A 54 -15.05 27.56 -11.92
CA SER A 54 -16.08 28.54 -12.32
C SER A 54 -16.77 29.11 -11.08
N ALA A 55 -16.76 30.42 -10.92
CA ALA A 55 -17.54 31.12 -9.92
C ALA A 55 -18.83 31.69 -10.54
N GLU A 56 -19.90 31.76 -9.75
CA GLU A 56 -21.17 32.35 -10.16
C GLU A 56 -21.04 33.88 -10.33
N LEU A 57 -21.79 34.43 -11.28
CA LEU A 57 -21.75 35.84 -11.66
C LEU A 57 -22.81 36.59 -10.83
N GLU A 58 -22.42 37.24 -9.73
CA GLU A 58 -23.34 38.03 -8.90
C GLU A 58 -23.66 39.40 -9.51
N SER A 59 -22.68 40.06 -10.15
CA SER A 59 -22.88 41.35 -10.87
C SER A 59 -21.68 41.75 -11.73
N SER A 60 -20.48 41.34 -11.31
CA SER A 60 -19.23 41.42 -12.07
C SER A 60 -18.33 40.26 -11.64
N CYS A 61 -17.28 39.99 -12.41
CA CYS A 61 -16.32 38.96 -12.04
C CYS A 61 -15.47 39.40 -10.84
N PRO A 62 -15.26 38.51 -9.84
CA PRO A 62 -14.42 38.83 -8.69
C PRO A 62 -12.98 39.17 -9.13
N PRO A 63 -12.22 39.93 -8.32
CA PRO A 63 -10.81 40.21 -8.60
C PRO A 63 -10.01 38.92 -8.86
N ASN A 64 -9.09 38.96 -9.82
CA ASN A 64 -8.28 37.81 -10.27
C ASN A 64 -9.07 36.70 -10.97
N SER A 65 -10.25 37.01 -11.52
CA SER A 65 -10.99 36.09 -12.39
C SER A 65 -11.16 36.63 -13.81
N ILE A 66 -11.26 35.73 -14.77
CA ILE A 66 -11.39 36.03 -16.19
C ILE A 66 -12.83 35.71 -16.61
N TYR A 67 -13.50 36.67 -17.24
CA TYR A 67 -14.81 36.44 -17.84
C TYR A 67 -14.65 35.69 -19.16
N GLU A 68 -15.13 34.45 -19.22
CA GLU A 68 -15.09 33.62 -20.42
C GLU A 68 -16.39 32.82 -20.56
N ASN A 69 -17.02 32.91 -21.73
CA ASN A 69 -18.23 32.16 -22.08
C ASN A 69 -19.40 32.31 -21.09
N GLY A 70 -19.66 33.53 -20.61
CA GLY A 70 -20.78 33.81 -19.71
C GLY A 70 -20.53 33.46 -18.23
N LYS A 71 -19.31 33.05 -17.87
CA LYS A 71 -18.93 32.69 -16.50
C LYS A 71 -17.61 33.33 -16.12
N CYS A 72 -17.42 33.57 -14.81
CA CYS A 72 -16.11 33.95 -14.28
C CYS A 72 -15.30 32.69 -14.00
N LYS A 73 -14.09 32.63 -14.54
CA LYS A 73 -13.12 31.58 -14.25
C LYS A 73 -12.05 32.11 -13.31
N VAL A 74 -11.90 31.45 -12.17
CA VAL A 74 -10.79 31.64 -11.24
C VAL A 74 -9.81 30.51 -11.46
N ILE A 75 -8.51 30.78 -11.39
CA ILE A 75 -7.51 29.70 -11.33
C ILE A 75 -7.34 29.33 -9.86
N LYS A 76 -7.76 28.11 -9.52
CA LYS A 76 -7.53 27.54 -8.20
C LYS A 76 -6.16 26.89 -8.18
N SER A 77 -5.31 27.31 -7.26
CA SER A 77 -4.01 26.68 -6.99
C SER A 77 -4.06 25.97 -5.65
N ILE A 78 -3.60 24.73 -5.62
CA ILE A 78 -3.48 23.91 -4.42
C ILE A 78 -2.16 23.14 -4.44
N ASP A 79 -1.74 22.68 -3.26
CA ASP A 79 -0.53 21.87 -3.13
C ASP A 79 -0.74 20.45 -3.67
N MET A 80 0.37 19.80 -4.03
CA MET A 80 0.39 18.39 -4.40
C MET A 80 0.07 17.55 -3.16
N VAL A 81 -0.72 16.48 -3.34
CA VAL A 81 -1.19 15.63 -2.24
C VAL A 81 -0.72 14.20 -2.41
N CYS A 82 -0.73 13.43 -1.32
CA CYS A 82 -0.43 12.02 -1.42
C CYS A 82 -1.55 11.23 -2.11
N PRO A 83 -1.20 10.21 -2.93
CA PRO A 83 -2.19 9.31 -3.51
C PRO A 83 -3.05 8.65 -2.43
N PRO A 84 -4.29 8.22 -2.74
CA PRO A 84 -5.13 7.52 -1.80
C PRO A 84 -4.41 6.32 -1.16
N GLY A 85 -4.47 6.23 0.17
CA GLY A 85 -3.80 5.19 0.95
C GLY A 85 -2.36 5.50 1.36
N TYR A 86 -1.73 6.54 0.82
CA TYR A 86 -0.38 6.95 1.21
C TYR A 86 -0.42 8.07 2.27
N THR A 87 0.59 8.09 3.13
CA THR A 87 0.79 9.10 4.18
C THR A 87 1.90 10.07 3.76
N ASP A 88 1.72 11.35 4.06
CA ASP A 88 2.74 12.38 3.81
C ASP A 88 3.91 12.24 4.79
N SER A 89 5.12 12.08 4.25
CA SER A 89 6.37 12.01 5.03
C SER A 89 7.19 13.30 4.97
N GLY A 90 6.65 14.36 4.36
CA GLY A 90 7.27 15.66 4.18
C GLY A 90 7.58 15.91 2.71
N ASP A 91 8.64 15.27 2.20
CA ASP A 91 9.04 15.39 0.79
C ASP A 91 8.29 14.40 -0.11
N ASP A 92 8.07 13.18 0.38
CA ASP A 92 7.45 12.09 -0.37
C ASP A 92 6.23 11.50 0.36
N CYS A 93 5.52 10.64 -0.34
CA CYS A 93 4.43 9.85 0.22
C CYS A 93 4.90 8.43 0.49
N VAL A 94 4.45 7.85 1.59
CA VAL A 94 4.79 6.48 1.98
C VAL A 94 3.54 5.68 2.31
N LEU A 95 3.45 4.48 1.76
CA LEU A 95 2.46 3.47 2.17
C LEU A 95 3.17 2.44 3.05
N TYR A 96 2.64 2.25 4.25
CA TYR A 96 3.09 1.22 5.20
C TYR A 96 2.22 -0.03 5.03
N VAL A 97 2.86 -1.16 4.74
CA VAL A 97 2.19 -2.45 4.59
C VAL A 97 2.78 -3.43 5.61
N ALA A 98 1.92 -4.05 6.42
CA ALA A 98 2.32 -5.00 7.44
C ALA A 98 1.50 -6.30 7.35
N PRO A 99 1.89 -7.25 6.48
CA PRO A 99 1.19 -8.52 6.35
C PRO A 99 1.51 -9.45 7.53
N ALA A 100 0.67 -10.48 7.68
CA ALA A 100 0.98 -11.59 8.57
C ALA A 100 2.15 -12.41 8.03
N LYS A 101 2.93 -13.03 8.93
CA LYS A 101 3.89 -14.05 8.54
C LYS A 101 3.16 -15.27 7.97
N GLU A 102 3.81 -15.97 7.05
CA GLU A 102 3.24 -17.13 6.36
C GLU A 102 4.17 -18.35 6.45
N CYS A 103 3.62 -19.52 6.16
CA CYS A 103 4.43 -20.72 6.07
C CYS A 103 5.09 -20.83 4.70
N PRO A 104 6.38 -21.24 4.64
CA PRO A 104 7.02 -21.53 3.38
C PRO A 104 6.26 -22.58 2.57
N PRO A 105 6.48 -22.65 1.25
CA PRO A 105 5.85 -23.65 0.41
C PRO A 105 6.03 -25.07 0.98
N ASN A 106 4.96 -25.86 0.95
CA ASN A 106 4.86 -27.23 1.47
C ASN A 106 4.80 -27.39 3.00
N PHE A 107 4.70 -26.29 3.77
CA PHE A 107 4.40 -26.34 5.20
C PHE A 107 2.97 -25.88 5.48
N THR A 108 2.38 -26.39 6.56
CA THR A 108 1.04 -26.00 7.03
C THR A 108 1.16 -25.32 8.39
N LEU A 109 0.44 -24.21 8.58
CA LEU A 109 0.42 -23.50 9.87
C LEU A 109 -0.32 -24.35 10.91
N GLN A 110 0.38 -24.70 12.00
CA GLN A 110 -0.19 -25.34 13.18
C GLN A 110 0.20 -24.52 14.41
N GLY A 111 -0.75 -23.76 14.96
CA GLY A 111 -0.48 -22.79 16.02
C GLY A 111 0.38 -21.64 15.51
N LEU A 112 1.58 -21.47 16.07
CA LEU A 112 2.56 -20.45 15.67
C LEU A 112 3.72 -21.00 14.84
N GLN A 113 3.69 -22.30 14.49
CA GLN A 113 4.75 -22.93 13.74
C GLN A 113 4.25 -23.58 12.45
N CYS A 114 5.15 -23.64 11.48
CA CYS A 114 4.93 -24.26 10.20
C CYS A 114 5.38 -25.70 10.25
N VAL A 115 4.44 -26.62 10.02
CA VAL A 115 4.66 -28.06 10.15
C VAL A 115 4.53 -28.74 8.80
N GLN A 116 5.50 -29.57 8.46
CA GLN A 116 5.45 -30.50 7.34
C GLN A 116 5.64 -31.92 7.87
N THR A 117 4.82 -32.87 7.40
CA THR A 117 4.94 -34.28 7.77
C THR A 117 5.21 -35.11 6.54
N ASN A 118 6.38 -35.76 6.49
CA ASN A 118 6.74 -36.72 5.47
C ASN A 118 6.54 -38.14 6.02
N THR A 119 5.80 -38.99 5.32
CA THR A 119 5.54 -40.37 5.74
C THR A 119 6.31 -41.36 4.87
N ALA A 120 7.04 -42.28 5.50
CA ALA A 120 7.65 -43.42 4.85
C ALA A 120 7.08 -44.73 5.45
N PRO A 121 6.74 -45.74 4.64
CA PRO A 121 6.37 -47.05 5.16
C PRO A 121 7.56 -47.64 5.90
N THR A 122 7.32 -48.28 7.05
CA THR A 122 8.36 -49.08 7.70
C THR A 122 8.68 -50.26 6.79
N GLN A 123 9.95 -50.42 6.45
CA GLN A 123 10.40 -51.61 5.72
C GLN A 123 10.05 -52.86 6.55
N PRO A 124 9.48 -53.92 5.94
CA PRO A 124 9.04 -55.12 6.66
C PRO A 124 10.18 -55.84 7.38
#